data_AF-A0A7C6DGT0-F1
#
_entry.id   AF-A0A7C6DGT0-F1
#
_cell.length_a   1.000
_cell.length_b   1.000
_cell.length_c   1.000
_cell.angle_alpha   90.00
_cell.angle_beta   90.00
_cell.angle_gamma   90.00
#
_symmetry.space_group_name_H-M   'P 1'
#
loop_
_entity.id
_entity.type
_entity.pdbx_description
1 polymer ?
#
loop_
_entity_poly.entity_id
_entity_poly.type
_entity_poly.pdbx_seq_one_letter_code
_entity_poly.pdbx_strand_id
1 'polypeptide(L)'
;TWLQMRKEGFKTPQIMFLTGDTEGRLGAHMRQLRRTVYSDENWEKYEELFFKWEGKPLIFGNPEGLTGDMQALINEKFTLRSSWAWKDEDGYWNWIMEYPQAKGRSFEGVFEQMAVTMGHHPSASKGRSFVSGKQPNNGKEDFEFSSDTARYGLSFKQQFEYALEMDPQVIMITGWNEWIAGKPTGDELNYFANTPVNGYTYVDQFNPEFSRDGEPMKIRDGVGFGDNFYYQMVGYIRKFKGLNEIEKAKNQKTININGGMSQWDDIGPEFRDTIGDTKFRNEPSYDLDFRYINNTGRNDFDYAKVSQDNENIYFMVKTVNDIVHADGPNWMNLFIDLDQSHKTGWEGYDYIINRTGNNGKCTIERFKNNSWDFEKVGEARYTVNGQYMMVSVPKKALGISDKAVSFDFKWADNSTTSGDVMQFMDLGDAAPNDRFKFRYIASTSIFDNLINTILIIGGAVVLLVVVSVIVFVLLRRRKKRSMQFM
;
A
#
# COMPACT_ATOMS: atom_id res chain seq x y z
N THR A 1 -18.42 7.64 -5.26
CA THR A 1 -18.71 6.23 -5.62
C THR A 1 -17.50 5.66 -6.35
N TRP A 2 -17.34 4.33 -6.46
CA TRP A 2 -16.20 3.77 -7.21
C TRP A 2 -16.17 4.19 -8.68
N LEU A 3 -17.33 4.32 -9.34
CA LEU A 3 -17.39 4.89 -10.70
C LEU A 3 -16.84 6.32 -10.76
N GLN A 4 -17.13 7.14 -9.75
CA GLN A 4 -16.62 8.51 -9.70
C GLN A 4 -15.10 8.52 -9.54
N MET A 5 -14.56 7.68 -8.65
CA MET A 5 -13.12 7.53 -8.46
C MET A 5 -12.42 7.11 -9.77
N ARG A 6 -13.01 6.17 -10.54
CA ARG A 6 -12.47 5.79 -11.84
C ARG A 6 -12.50 6.92 -12.87
N LYS A 7 -13.57 7.71 -12.91
CA LYS A 7 -13.68 8.91 -13.76
C LYS A 7 -12.63 9.97 -13.42
N GLU A 8 -12.22 10.03 -12.16
CA GLU A 8 -11.15 10.90 -11.67
C GLU A 8 -9.74 10.31 -11.92
N GLY A 9 -9.65 9.12 -12.51
CA GLY A 9 -8.39 8.46 -12.85
C GLY A 9 -7.86 7.49 -11.80
N PHE A 10 -8.58 7.27 -10.69
CA PHE A 10 -8.20 6.31 -9.66
C PHE A 10 -8.53 4.87 -10.06
N LYS A 11 -7.74 3.92 -9.54
CA LYS A 11 -8.08 2.50 -9.59
C LYS A 11 -9.01 2.16 -8.44
N THR A 12 -9.99 1.29 -8.68
CA THR A 12 -10.88 0.79 -7.63
C THR A 12 -10.91 -0.74 -7.66
N PRO A 13 -11.31 -1.40 -6.56
CA PRO A 13 -11.70 -2.79 -6.61
C PRO A 13 -12.81 -3.03 -7.64
N GLN A 14 -12.87 -4.26 -8.12
CA GLN A 14 -14.03 -4.80 -8.82
C GLN A 14 -14.98 -5.45 -7.79
N ILE A 15 -16.26 -5.56 -8.13
CA ILE A 15 -17.30 -6.17 -7.30
C ILE A 15 -17.74 -7.52 -7.85
N MET A 16 -18.13 -8.39 -6.93
CA MET A 16 -18.92 -9.59 -7.20
C MET A 16 -19.86 -9.82 -6.00
N PHE A 17 -20.87 -10.67 -6.16
CA PHE A 17 -21.82 -10.97 -5.09
C PHE A 17 -21.70 -12.41 -4.62
N LEU A 18 -21.61 -12.58 -3.30
CA LEU A 18 -21.79 -13.86 -2.63
C LEU A 18 -23.25 -14.02 -2.21
N THR A 19 -23.90 -15.05 -2.71
CA THR A 19 -25.23 -15.48 -2.30
C THR A 19 -25.11 -16.70 -1.38
N GLY A 20 -26.02 -16.84 -0.42
CA GLY A 20 -25.92 -17.90 0.59
C GLY A 20 -25.88 -19.31 -0.02
N ASP A 21 -25.30 -20.26 0.71
CA ASP A 21 -24.99 -21.61 0.22
C ASP A 21 -26.12 -22.64 0.39
N THR A 22 -27.31 -22.21 0.84
CA THR A 22 -28.46 -23.12 0.99
C THR A 22 -29.30 -23.18 -0.29
N GLU A 23 -29.94 -24.31 -0.55
CA GLU A 23 -30.84 -24.50 -1.70
C GLU A 23 -31.81 -23.31 -1.90
N GLY A 24 -31.96 -22.86 -3.15
CA GLY A 24 -32.86 -21.78 -3.55
C GLY A 24 -32.42 -20.36 -3.18
N ARG A 25 -31.37 -20.16 -2.37
CA ARG A 25 -30.91 -18.81 -1.96
C ARG A 25 -30.36 -18.00 -3.12
N LEU A 26 -29.56 -18.60 -4.00
CA LEU A 26 -29.02 -17.93 -5.18
C LEU A 26 -30.14 -17.34 -6.02
N GLY A 27 -31.18 -18.12 -6.32
CA GLY A 27 -32.34 -17.65 -7.08
C GLY A 27 -33.09 -16.50 -6.40
N ALA A 28 -33.25 -16.55 -5.07
CA ALA A 28 -33.88 -15.47 -4.30
C ALA A 28 -33.09 -14.17 -4.34
N HIS A 29 -31.78 -14.22 -4.09
CA HIS A 29 -30.91 -13.04 -4.12
C HIS A 29 -30.78 -12.49 -5.54
N MET A 30 -30.72 -13.34 -6.56
CA MET A 30 -30.70 -12.89 -7.95
C MET A 30 -31.95 -12.14 -8.37
N ARG A 31 -33.13 -12.51 -7.86
CA ARG A 31 -34.35 -11.71 -8.10
C ARG A 31 -34.24 -10.29 -7.54
N GLN A 32 -33.53 -10.11 -6.43
CA GLN A 32 -33.26 -8.78 -5.88
C GLN A 32 -32.20 -8.03 -6.70
N LEU A 33 -31.09 -8.69 -7.04
CA LEU A 33 -30.01 -8.08 -7.83
C LEU A 33 -30.49 -7.63 -9.22
N ARG A 34 -31.38 -8.40 -9.86
CA ARG A 34 -32.03 -8.02 -11.14
C ARG A 34 -32.92 -6.78 -11.06
N ARG A 35 -33.30 -6.35 -9.85
CA ARG A 35 -34.05 -5.10 -9.63
C ARG A 35 -33.13 -3.95 -9.22
N THR A 36 -31.84 -4.21 -9.05
CA THR A 36 -30.85 -3.24 -8.58
C THR A 36 -29.62 -3.26 -9.50
N VAL A 37 -28.48 -3.79 -9.04
CA VAL A 37 -27.17 -3.70 -9.70
C VAL A 37 -27.13 -4.47 -11.02
N TYR A 38 -27.85 -5.60 -11.12
CA TYR A 38 -27.94 -6.44 -12.32
C TYR A 38 -29.25 -6.24 -13.10
N SER A 39 -29.94 -5.11 -12.92
CA SER A 39 -31.05 -4.72 -13.81
C SER A 39 -30.53 -4.30 -15.18
N ASP A 40 -31.33 -4.48 -16.24
CA ASP A 40 -30.91 -4.11 -17.60
C ASP A 40 -30.54 -2.61 -17.70
N GLU A 41 -31.26 -1.74 -16.98
CA GLU A 41 -30.98 -0.30 -16.89
C GLU A 41 -29.61 0.00 -16.23
N ASN A 42 -29.24 -0.77 -15.20
CA ASN A 42 -28.01 -0.53 -14.44
C ASN A 42 -26.81 -1.36 -14.91
N TRP A 43 -27.03 -2.35 -15.79
CA TRP A 43 -25.98 -3.26 -16.23
C TRP A 43 -24.83 -2.51 -16.89
N GLU A 44 -25.10 -1.78 -17.97
CA GLU A 44 -24.07 -1.03 -18.72
C GLU A 44 -23.36 0.00 -17.84
N LYS A 45 -24.10 0.60 -16.90
CA LYS A 45 -23.57 1.58 -15.94
C LYS A 45 -22.55 0.98 -14.98
N TYR A 46 -22.76 -0.26 -14.53
CA TYR A 46 -21.91 -0.91 -13.52
C TYR A 46 -20.99 -1.99 -14.09
N GLU A 47 -21.11 -2.35 -15.37
CA GLU A 47 -20.37 -3.46 -15.98
C GLU A 47 -18.86 -3.35 -15.77
N GLU A 48 -18.31 -2.14 -15.88
CA GLU A 48 -16.89 -1.90 -15.67
C GLU A 48 -16.43 -2.26 -14.25
N LEU A 49 -17.32 -2.19 -13.26
CA LEU A 49 -17.02 -2.55 -11.89
C LEU A 49 -17.04 -4.05 -11.65
N PHE A 50 -17.68 -4.86 -12.50
CA PHE A 50 -17.84 -6.29 -12.23
C PHE A 50 -16.49 -7.01 -12.35
N PHE A 51 -16.22 -7.89 -11.37
CA PHE A 51 -15.11 -8.82 -11.45
C PHE A 51 -15.49 -9.94 -12.42
N LYS A 52 -14.73 -10.09 -13.51
CA LYS A 52 -14.98 -11.09 -14.54
C LYS A 52 -14.05 -12.29 -14.34
N TRP A 53 -14.63 -13.49 -14.35
CA TRP A 53 -13.92 -14.76 -14.36
C TRP A 53 -14.35 -15.54 -15.60
N GLU A 54 -13.41 -16.11 -16.36
CA GLU A 54 -13.72 -16.83 -17.62
C GLU A 54 -14.56 -15.99 -18.61
N GLY A 55 -14.34 -14.67 -18.62
CA GLY A 55 -15.00 -13.74 -19.53
C GLY A 55 -16.37 -13.21 -19.09
N LYS A 56 -16.97 -13.75 -18.02
CA LYS A 56 -18.29 -13.31 -17.49
C LYS A 56 -18.18 -12.82 -16.05
N PRO A 57 -19.08 -11.94 -15.57
CA PRO A 57 -19.17 -11.58 -14.17
C PRO A 57 -19.24 -12.82 -13.25
N LEU A 58 -18.39 -12.85 -12.23
CA LEU A 58 -18.39 -13.92 -11.24
C LEU A 58 -19.55 -13.73 -10.26
N ILE A 59 -20.20 -14.82 -9.88
CA ILE A 59 -21.16 -14.86 -8.78
C ILE A 59 -20.90 -16.09 -7.92
N PHE A 60 -20.99 -15.93 -6.60
CA PHE A 60 -20.98 -17.08 -5.69
C PHE A 60 -22.38 -17.47 -5.26
N GLY A 61 -22.69 -18.76 -5.29
CA GLY A 61 -23.96 -19.27 -4.80
C GLY A 61 -24.17 -20.75 -5.06
N ASN A 62 -25.01 -21.38 -4.23
CA ASN A 62 -25.42 -22.76 -4.45
C ASN A 62 -26.39 -22.85 -5.66
N PRO A 63 -26.09 -23.63 -6.71
CA PRO A 63 -26.97 -23.83 -7.86
C PRO A 63 -28.24 -24.64 -7.58
N GLU A 64 -28.30 -25.38 -6.46
CA GLU A 64 -29.44 -26.22 -6.13
C GLU A 64 -30.75 -25.41 -6.01
N GLY A 65 -31.81 -25.95 -6.61
CA GLY A 65 -33.11 -25.30 -6.67
C GLY A 65 -33.23 -24.21 -7.76
N LEU A 66 -32.19 -23.91 -8.53
CA LEU A 66 -32.32 -23.06 -9.72
C LEU A 66 -33.10 -23.77 -10.82
N THR A 67 -34.13 -23.09 -11.35
CA THR A 67 -34.98 -23.61 -12.43
C THR A 67 -35.39 -22.51 -13.41
N GLY A 68 -35.80 -22.92 -14.62
CA GLY A 68 -36.38 -22.05 -15.64
C GLY A 68 -35.49 -20.87 -16.02
N ASP A 69 -36.11 -19.70 -16.20
CA ASP A 69 -35.44 -18.47 -16.66
C ASP A 69 -34.23 -18.06 -15.80
N MET A 70 -34.24 -18.36 -14.49
CA MET A 70 -33.13 -18.01 -13.63
C MET A 70 -31.89 -18.87 -13.90
N GLN A 71 -32.09 -20.17 -14.14
CA GLN A 71 -30.98 -21.06 -14.49
C GLN A 71 -30.38 -20.69 -15.85
N ALA A 72 -31.24 -20.39 -16.84
CA ALA A 72 -30.80 -19.91 -18.15
C ALA A 72 -29.97 -18.61 -18.04
N LEU A 73 -30.45 -17.65 -17.25
CA LEU A 73 -29.74 -16.38 -17.02
C LEU A 73 -28.36 -16.58 -16.39
N ILE A 74 -28.25 -17.41 -15.35
CA ILE A 74 -26.97 -17.68 -14.68
C ILE A 74 -25.98 -18.31 -15.66
N ASN A 75 -26.41 -19.34 -16.39
CA ASN A 75 -25.55 -20.04 -17.36
C ASN A 75 -25.10 -19.13 -18.51
N GLU A 76 -25.98 -18.24 -18.98
CA GLU A 76 -25.69 -17.32 -20.07
C GLU A 76 -24.76 -16.19 -19.62
N LYS A 77 -25.12 -15.47 -18.55
CA LYS A 77 -24.51 -14.18 -18.19
C LYS A 77 -23.41 -14.25 -17.14
N PHE A 78 -23.33 -15.30 -16.34
CA PHE A 78 -22.42 -15.36 -15.19
C PHE A 78 -21.47 -16.55 -15.27
N THR A 79 -20.34 -16.41 -14.58
CA THR A 79 -19.52 -17.54 -14.16
C THR A 79 -19.89 -17.84 -12.72
N LEU A 80 -20.40 -19.05 -12.48
CA LEU A 80 -20.84 -19.48 -11.14
C LEU A 80 -19.74 -20.30 -10.46
N ARG A 81 -19.52 -20.02 -9.18
CA ARG A 81 -18.89 -20.96 -8.23
C ARG A 81 -19.80 -21.06 -7.01
N SER A 82 -19.92 -22.23 -6.40
CA SER A 82 -20.43 -22.32 -5.04
C SER A 82 -19.40 -21.72 -4.08
N SER A 83 -19.81 -21.26 -2.90
CA SER A 83 -18.87 -20.73 -1.93
C SER A 83 -19.37 -20.89 -0.51
N TRP A 84 -18.56 -21.55 0.32
CA TRP A 84 -18.78 -21.63 1.75
C TRP A 84 -17.45 -21.79 2.50
N ALA A 85 -17.49 -22.05 3.81
CA ALA A 85 -16.32 -22.46 4.57
C ALA A 85 -16.21 -23.99 4.59
N TRP A 86 -14.96 -24.48 4.64
CA TRP A 86 -14.65 -25.90 4.89
C TRP A 86 -15.15 -26.90 3.85
N LYS A 87 -15.23 -26.50 2.58
CA LYS A 87 -15.66 -27.33 1.45
C LYS A 87 -14.46 -27.88 0.68
N ASP A 88 -14.38 -29.20 0.53
CA ASP A 88 -13.39 -29.87 -0.32
C ASP A 88 -14.11 -30.61 -1.46
N GLU A 89 -14.79 -29.85 -2.31
CA GLU A 89 -15.66 -30.34 -3.37
C GLU A 89 -15.40 -29.55 -4.66
N ASP A 90 -15.65 -30.16 -5.82
CA ASP A 90 -15.59 -29.46 -7.10
C ASP A 90 -16.73 -28.42 -7.18
N GLY A 91 -16.46 -27.29 -7.81
CA GLY A 91 -17.39 -26.16 -7.92
C GLY A 91 -17.32 -25.16 -6.77
N TYR A 92 -16.60 -25.45 -5.68
CA TYR A 92 -16.49 -24.56 -4.52
C TYR A 92 -15.23 -23.71 -4.52
N TRP A 93 -15.41 -22.42 -4.24
CA TRP A 93 -14.35 -21.52 -3.78
C TRP A 93 -14.59 -21.18 -2.32
N ASN A 94 -13.62 -21.45 -1.45
CA ASN A 94 -13.80 -21.25 -0.02
C ASN A 94 -13.52 -19.81 0.38
N TRP A 95 -14.34 -19.26 1.30
CA TRP A 95 -14.00 -18.02 1.99
C TRP A 95 -13.17 -18.26 3.25
N ILE A 96 -13.26 -19.43 3.88
CA ILE A 96 -12.37 -19.87 4.98
C ILE A 96 -11.94 -21.32 4.79
N MET A 97 -10.66 -21.58 5.03
CA MET A 97 -10.10 -22.91 5.22
C MET A 97 -9.02 -22.92 6.29
N GLU A 98 -8.87 -24.05 6.98
CA GLU A 98 -7.75 -24.33 7.88
C GLU A 98 -6.54 -24.83 7.08
N TYR A 99 -5.34 -24.50 7.54
CA TYR A 99 -4.11 -25.02 6.96
C TYR A 99 -3.94 -26.54 7.20
N PRO A 100 -3.48 -27.32 6.21
CA PRO A 100 -3.31 -26.93 4.80
C PRO A 100 -4.67 -26.75 4.12
N GLN A 101 -4.87 -25.61 3.44
CA GLN A 101 -6.17 -25.28 2.85
C GLN A 101 -6.51 -26.22 1.69
N ALA A 102 -7.77 -26.65 1.63
CA ALA A 102 -8.31 -27.31 0.45
C ALA A 102 -8.32 -26.35 -0.75
N LYS A 103 -8.15 -26.93 -1.95
CA LYS A 103 -8.15 -26.19 -3.21
C LYS A 103 -9.57 -25.77 -3.58
N GLY A 104 -9.76 -24.50 -3.89
CA GLY A 104 -10.95 -24.02 -4.58
C GLY A 104 -10.93 -24.43 -6.05
N ARG A 105 -12.00 -25.06 -6.53
CA ARG A 105 -12.08 -25.69 -7.85
C ARG A 105 -13.30 -25.26 -8.65
N SER A 106 -13.19 -25.29 -9.98
CA SER A 106 -14.35 -25.24 -10.89
C SER A 106 -15.21 -26.49 -10.75
N PHE A 107 -16.40 -26.51 -11.35
CA PHE A 107 -17.28 -27.69 -11.35
C PHE A 107 -16.66 -28.90 -12.09
N GLU A 108 -15.67 -28.65 -12.93
CA GLU A 108 -14.86 -29.65 -13.65
C GLU A 108 -13.60 -30.05 -12.89
N GLY A 109 -13.40 -29.55 -11.66
CA GLY A 109 -12.27 -29.89 -10.80
C GLY A 109 -10.97 -29.14 -11.10
N VAL A 110 -11.02 -28.09 -11.94
CA VAL A 110 -9.85 -27.25 -12.23
C VAL A 110 -9.49 -26.44 -10.99
N PHE A 111 -8.23 -26.49 -10.55
CA PHE A 111 -7.75 -25.68 -9.44
C PHE A 111 -7.64 -24.20 -9.83
N GLU A 112 -8.29 -23.33 -9.04
CA GLU A 112 -8.39 -21.90 -9.36
C GLU A 112 -8.04 -21.00 -8.17
N GLN A 113 -8.45 -21.40 -6.96
CA GLN A 113 -8.49 -20.50 -5.81
C GLN A 113 -7.92 -21.12 -4.53
N MET A 114 -7.29 -20.29 -3.71
CA MET A 114 -6.96 -20.62 -2.31
C MET A 114 -7.56 -19.58 -1.36
N ALA A 115 -8.13 -20.05 -0.26
CA ALA A 115 -8.69 -19.20 0.79
C ALA A 115 -7.62 -18.87 1.82
N VAL A 116 -7.56 -17.62 2.27
CA VAL A 116 -6.69 -17.17 3.36
C VAL A 116 -7.54 -16.32 4.30
N THR A 117 -7.52 -16.63 5.60
CA THR A 117 -8.28 -15.86 6.59
C THR A 117 -7.36 -15.20 7.62
N MET A 118 -7.69 -13.98 8.06
CA MET A 118 -6.90 -13.32 9.11
C MET A 118 -7.04 -14.06 10.46
N GLY A 119 -8.23 -14.59 10.74
CA GLY A 119 -8.55 -15.39 11.91
C GLY A 119 -9.66 -16.41 11.62
N HIS A 120 -9.87 -17.36 12.53
CA HIS A 120 -10.92 -18.37 12.45
C HIS A 120 -12.12 -18.00 13.36
N HIS A 121 -12.91 -18.98 13.80
CA HIS A 121 -14.13 -18.73 14.58
C HIS A 121 -13.89 -18.91 16.09
N PRO A 122 -14.31 -17.93 16.93
CA PRO A 122 -14.24 -18.04 18.39
C PRO A 122 -14.98 -19.26 18.93
N SER A 123 -16.13 -19.61 18.32
CA SER A 123 -16.97 -20.76 18.70
C SER A 123 -16.25 -22.10 18.59
N ALA A 124 -15.25 -22.23 17.71
CA ALA A 124 -14.40 -23.40 17.60
C ALA A 124 -13.12 -23.29 18.46
N SER A 125 -12.96 -22.19 19.21
CA SER A 125 -11.71 -21.82 19.89
C SER A 125 -10.51 -21.87 18.93
N LYS A 126 -10.68 -21.31 17.73
CA LYS A 126 -9.59 -21.14 16.75
C LYS A 126 -9.51 -19.66 16.39
N GLY A 127 -8.34 -19.07 16.58
CA GLY A 127 -8.08 -17.66 16.40
C GLY A 127 -6.92 -17.38 15.43
N ARG A 128 -6.38 -16.17 15.52
CA ARG A 128 -5.25 -15.67 14.71
C ARG A 128 -3.94 -16.42 14.97
N SER A 129 -3.86 -17.14 16.10
CA SER A 129 -2.71 -17.93 16.51
C SER A 129 -2.88 -19.44 16.23
N PHE A 130 -3.97 -19.86 15.57
CA PHE A 130 -4.17 -21.26 15.16
C PHE A 130 -3.20 -21.65 14.04
N VAL A 131 -2.16 -22.42 14.38
CA VAL A 131 -1.07 -22.80 13.47
C VAL A 131 -0.87 -24.30 13.52
N SER A 132 -0.80 -24.95 12.35
CA SER A 132 -0.53 -26.39 12.22
C SER A 132 -1.43 -27.26 13.12
N GLY A 133 -2.74 -26.95 13.13
CA GLY A 133 -3.74 -27.70 13.89
C GLY A 133 -3.78 -27.40 15.39
N LYS A 134 -3.07 -26.37 15.88
CA LYS A 134 -2.98 -26.06 17.32
C LYS A 134 -3.34 -24.61 17.59
N GLN A 135 -4.30 -24.40 18.50
CA GLN A 135 -4.59 -23.12 19.12
C GLN A 135 -3.84 -23.03 20.46
N PRO A 136 -3.04 -21.97 20.72
CA PRO A 136 -2.51 -21.69 22.05
C PRO A 136 -3.63 -21.44 23.06
N ASN A 137 -3.46 -21.95 24.28
CA ASN A 137 -4.36 -21.67 25.40
C ASN A 137 -3.52 -21.15 26.58
N ASN A 138 -3.84 -19.96 27.09
CA ASN A 138 -3.09 -19.33 28.17
C ASN A 138 -3.38 -19.90 29.57
N GLY A 139 -4.38 -20.79 29.69
CA GLY A 139 -4.78 -21.47 30.92
C GLY A 139 -5.48 -20.61 31.97
N LYS A 140 -5.92 -19.38 31.61
CA LYS A 140 -6.48 -18.41 32.55
C LYS A 140 -8.00 -18.28 32.47
N GLU A 141 -8.65 -18.94 31.51
CA GLU A 141 -10.10 -18.84 31.28
C GLU A 141 -10.57 -17.37 31.14
N ASP A 142 -9.71 -16.53 30.57
CA ASP A 142 -9.93 -15.09 30.39
C ASP A 142 -10.23 -14.75 28.93
N PHE A 143 -10.79 -15.70 28.18
CA PHE A 143 -11.08 -15.57 26.75
C PHE A 143 -9.84 -15.28 25.88
N GLU A 144 -8.63 -15.53 26.38
CA GLU A 144 -7.36 -15.12 25.76
C GLU A 144 -7.12 -13.60 25.71
N PHE A 145 -7.81 -12.80 26.54
CA PHE A 145 -7.53 -11.35 26.61
C PHE A 145 -6.10 -11.04 27.08
N SER A 146 -5.50 -11.91 27.89
CA SER A 146 -4.09 -11.75 28.28
C SER A 146 -3.10 -12.51 27.41
N SER A 147 -3.55 -13.13 26.31
CA SER A 147 -2.65 -13.68 25.29
C SER A 147 -1.98 -12.55 24.51
N ASP A 148 -0.70 -12.73 24.17
CA ASP A 148 0.06 -11.78 23.37
C ASP A 148 0.38 -12.28 21.96
N THR A 149 -0.15 -13.45 21.57
CA THR A 149 0.19 -14.09 20.29
C THR A 149 -0.59 -13.55 19.10
N ALA A 150 -1.82 -13.07 19.36
CA ALA A 150 -2.71 -12.45 18.38
C ALA A 150 -2.02 -11.42 17.47
N ARG A 151 -1.16 -10.58 18.07
CA ARG A 151 -0.51 -9.46 17.38
C ARG A 151 0.42 -9.87 16.25
N TYR A 152 0.84 -11.13 16.17
CA TYR A 152 1.85 -11.57 15.20
C TYR A 152 1.26 -12.07 13.87
N GLY A 153 -0.04 -12.38 13.80
CA GLY A 153 -0.67 -12.89 12.56
C GLY A 153 -0.09 -14.22 12.06
N LEU A 154 0.21 -15.15 12.98
CA LEU A 154 0.91 -16.39 12.66
C LEU A 154 0.10 -17.31 11.74
N SER A 155 -1.21 -17.46 11.99
CA SER A 155 -2.09 -18.27 11.13
C SER A 155 -2.20 -17.68 9.73
N PHE A 156 -2.39 -16.36 9.65
CA PHE A 156 -2.47 -15.63 8.38
C PHE A 156 -1.20 -15.84 7.55
N LYS A 157 -0.03 -15.66 8.16
CA LYS A 157 1.27 -15.96 7.53
C LYS A 157 1.35 -17.39 6.99
N GLN A 158 1.07 -18.41 7.80
CA GLN A 158 1.15 -19.81 7.40
C GLN A 158 0.25 -20.11 6.19
N GLN A 159 -1.01 -19.65 6.27
CA GLN A 159 -1.99 -19.84 5.21
C GLN A 159 -1.57 -19.16 3.90
N PHE A 160 -1.01 -17.95 3.98
CA PHE A 160 -0.57 -17.22 2.79
C PHE A 160 0.69 -17.83 2.18
N GLU A 161 1.66 -18.26 2.99
CA GLU A 161 2.88 -18.91 2.49
C GLU A 161 2.55 -20.21 1.76
N TYR A 162 1.62 -21.00 2.28
CA TYR A 162 1.12 -22.17 1.57
C TYR A 162 0.35 -21.80 0.30
N ALA A 163 -0.51 -20.78 0.34
CA ALA A 163 -1.21 -20.33 -0.86
C ALA A 163 -0.25 -19.86 -1.96
N LEU A 164 0.87 -19.20 -1.62
CA LEU A 164 1.91 -18.84 -2.59
C LEU A 164 2.63 -20.06 -3.16
N GLU A 165 2.93 -21.09 -2.35
CA GLU A 165 3.53 -22.33 -2.82
C GLU A 165 2.61 -23.07 -3.81
N MET A 166 1.30 -23.04 -3.55
CA MET A 166 0.31 -23.70 -4.39
C MET A 166 0.07 -22.98 -5.72
N ASP A 167 0.46 -21.71 -5.86
CA ASP A 167 0.35 -20.89 -7.08
C ASP A 167 -1.07 -20.88 -7.72
N PRO A 168 -2.13 -20.51 -6.98
CA PRO A 168 -3.47 -20.38 -7.54
C PRO A 168 -3.57 -19.15 -8.44
N GLN A 169 -4.59 -19.11 -9.30
CA GLN A 169 -4.91 -17.89 -10.04
C GLN A 169 -5.58 -16.83 -9.15
N VAL A 170 -6.26 -17.25 -8.07
CA VAL A 170 -6.93 -16.37 -7.12
C VAL A 170 -6.57 -16.73 -5.68
N ILE A 171 -6.22 -15.73 -4.88
CA ILE A 171 -6.23 -15.84 -3.42
C ILE A 171 -7.39 -14.99 -2.90
N MET A 172 -8.33 -15.63 -2.21
CA MET A 172 -9.41 -14.94 -1.51
C MET A 172 -8.97 -14.68 -0.08
N ILE A 173 -8.82 -13.41 0.28
CA ILE A 173 -8.54 -13.00 1.65
C ILE A 173 -9.87 -12.66 2.31
N THR A 174 -10.19 -13.33 3.42
CA THR A 174 -11.41 -13.08 4.17
C THR A 174 -11.08 -12.50 5.54
N GLY A 175 -11.89 -11.50 5.93
CA GLY A 175 -11.73 -10.77 7.17
C GLY A 175 -11.14 -9.38 6.95
N TRP A 176 -12.01 -8.37 6.98
CA TRP A 176 -11.66 -6.95 6.86
C TRP A 176 -12.89 -6.10 7.21
N ASN A 177 -12.85 -5.36 8.32
CA ASN A 177 -13.83 -4.32 8.66
C ASN A 177 -15.28 -4.83 8.89
N GLU A 178 -15.43 -6.02 9.49
CA GLU A 178 -16.67 -6.57 10.04
C GLU A 178 -16.88 -6.12 11.50
N TRP A 179 -17.81 -5.20 11.74
CA TRP A 179 -18.06 -4.61 13.08
C TRP A 179 -19.18 -5.28 13.89
N ILE A 180 -19.60 -6.48 13.50
CA ILE A 180 -20.72 -7.17 14.15
C ILE A 180 -20.28 -8.54 14.62
N ALA A 181 -20.56 -8.84 15.89
CA ALA A 181 -20.43 -10.18 16.45
C ALA A 181 -21.82 -10.75 16.68
N GLY A 182 -22.13 -11.88 16.04
CA GLY A 182 -23.34 -12.63 16.36
C GLY A 182 -23.24 -13.24 17.77
N LYS A 183 -24.33 -13.20 18.54
CA LYS A 183 -24.42 -13.79 19.88
C LYS A 183 -25.47 -14.90 19.92
N PRO A 184 -25.19 -16.11 19.39
CA PRO A 184 -26.08 -17.24 19.56
C PRO A 184 -26.17 -17.66 21.03
N THR A 185 -27.34 -18.14 21.43
CA THR A 185 -27.65 -18.63 22.78
C THR A 185 -28.32 -20.00 22.71
N GLY A 186 -27.99 -20.88 23.65
CA GLY A 186 -28.51 -22.24 23.72
C GLY A 186 -27.77 -23.05 24.78
N ASP A 187 -28.45 -23.95 25.49
CA ASP A 187 -27.89 -24.70 26.63
C ASP A 187 -26.67 -25.56 26.25
N GLU A 188 -26.55 -25.94 24.97
CA GLU A 188 -25.42 -26.66 24.40
C GLU A 188 -24.14 -25.80 24.23
N LEU A 189 -24.28 -24.48 24.27
CA LEU A 189 -23.19 -23.52 24.09
C LEU A 189 -22.47 -23.26 25.41
N ASN A 190 -21.50 -24.11 25.72
CA ASN A 190 -20.80 -24.11 27.01
C ASN A 190 -19.30 -23.83 26.94
N TYR A 191 -18.75 -23.55 25.74
CA TYR A 191 -17.33 -23.28 25.56
C TYR A 191 -17.08 -22.47 24.28
N PHE A 192 -16.28 -21.39 24.37
CA PHE A 192 -15.71 -20.72 23.21
C PHE A 192 -14.49 -19.89 23.62
N ALA A 193 -13.63 -19.53 22.67
CA ALA A 193 -12.44 -18.71 22.94
C ALA A 193 -11.61 -19.24 24.13
N ASN A 194 -11.38 -20.56 24.14
CA ASN A 194 -10.64 -21.28 25.20
C ASN A 194 -11.25 -21.18 26.62
N THR A 195 -12.51 -20.75 26.75
CA THR A 195 -13.12 -20.42 28.05
C THR A 195 -14.48 -21.09 28.22
N PRO A 196 -14.75 -21.76 29.36
CA PRO A 196 -16.08 -22.26 29.68
C PRO A 196 -17.10 -21.14 29.85
N VAL A 197 -18.31 -21.36 29.36
CA VAL A 197 -19.43 -20.42 29.44
C VAL A 197 -20.74 -21.15 29.70
N ASN A 198 -21.83 -20.41 29.90
CA ASN A 198 -23.14 -20.98 30.19
C ASN A 198 -24.20 -20.39 29.26
N GLY A 199 -24.47 -21.08 28.15
CA GLY A 199 -25.63 -20.83 27.32
C GLY A 199 -25.43 -19.79 26.21
N TYR A 200 -24.21 -19.39 25.89
CA TYR A 200 -23.93 -18.37 24.87
C TYR A 200 -22.56 -18.52 24.22
N THR A 201 -22.41 -18.07 22.97
CA THR A 201 -21.08 -17.77 22.38
C THR A 201 -21.12 -16.44 21.63
N TYR A 202 -19.95 -15.97 21.19
CA TYR A 202 -19.86 -14.95 20.15
C TYR A 202 -19.22 -15.56 18.90
N VAL A 203 -19.69 -15.15 17.74
CA VAL A 203 -19.11 -15.53 16.44
C VAL A 203 -18.46 -14.32 15.77
N ASP A 204 -17.53 -14.62 14.87
CA ASP A 204 -16.84 -13.67 13.99
C ASP A 204 -15.86 -12.70 14.66
N GLN A 205 -16.31 -11.84 15.58
CA GLN A 205 -15.60 -10.63 16.00
C GLN A 205 -15.61 -10.41 17.51
N PHE A 206 -14.91 -11.25 18.28
CA PHE A 206 -15.01 -11.24 19.74
C PHE A 206 -13.89 -10.45 20.44
N ASN A 207 -12.61 -10.76 20.16
CA ASN A 207 -11.47 -10.09 20.78
C ASN A 207 -10.22 -10.16 19.89
N PRO A 208 -9.05 -9.60 20.30
CA PRO A 208 -7.85 -9.62 19.46
C PRO A 208 -7.33 -11.01 19.06
N GLU A 209 -7.63 -12.10 19.75
CA GLU A 209 -7.23 -13.45 19.30
C GLU A 209 -8.30 -14.08 18.42
N PHE A 210 -9.57 -13.93 18.81
CA PHE A 210 -10.74 -14.53 18.18
C PHE A 210 -11.56 -13.47 17.46
N SER A 211 -10.96 -12.88 16.44
CA SER A 211 -11.62 -11.99 15.49
C SER A 211 -11.06 -12.29 14.10
N ARG A 212 -11.93 -12.22 13.09
CA ARG A 212 -11.54 -12.46 11.69
C ARG A 212 -11.05 -11.19 11.01
N ASP A 213 -11.17 -10.04 11.64
CA ASP A 213 -10.81 -8.77 11.02
C ASP A 213 -9.31 -8.49 10.97
N GLY A 214 -8.91 -7.45 10.23
CA GLY A 214 -7.51 -7.15 9.98
C GLY A 214 -7.20 -5.69 9.73
N GLU A 215 -8.22 -4.81 9.85
CA GLU A 215 -8.04 -3.37 9.77
C GLU A 215 -7.17 -2.85 10.91
N PRO A 216 -6.33 -1.83 10.66
CA PRO A 216 -5.50 -1.27 11.71
C PRO A 216 -6.31 -0.80 12.92
N MET A 217 -5.81 -1.08 14.11
CA MET A 217 -6.44 -0.68 15.37
C MET A 217 -5.45 0.00 16.30
N LYS A 218 -5.93 0.93 17.14
CA LYS A 218 -5.11 1.49 18.22
C LYS A 218 -4.75 0.40 19.22
N ILE A 219 -3.50 0.40 19.68
CA ILE A 219 -3.08 -0.43 20.80
C ILE A 219 -3.52 0.28 22.07
N ARG A 220 -4.45 -0.31 22.82
CA ARG A 220 -4.99 0.26 24.06
C ARG A 220 -4.57 -0.62 25.23
N ASP A 221 -3.86 -0.04 26.20
CA ASP A 221 -3.39 -0.74 27.40
C ASP A 221 -2.62 -2.04 27.09
N GLY A 222 -1.87 -2.06 25.98
CA GLY A 222 -1.10 -3.21 25.51
C GLY A 222 -1.89 -4.26 24.73
N VAL A 223 -3.20 -4.02 24.50
CA VAL A 223 -4.11 -4.93 23.79
C VAL A 223 -4.31 -4.46 22.35
N GLY A 224 -4.25 -5.40 21.40
CA GLY A 224 -4.44 -5.17 19.96
C GLY A 224 -3.23 -5.57 19.12
N PHE A 225 -3.30 -5.29 17.82
CA PHE A 225 -2.27 -5.69 16.85
C PHE A 225 -1.73 -4.55 15.99
N GLY A 226 -2.11 -3.31 16.29
CA GLY A 226 -1.67 -2.14 15.53
C GLY A 226 -2.10 -2.27 14.06
N ASP A 227 -1.12 -2.17 13.18
CA ASP A 227 -1.24 -2.26 11.72
C ASP A 227 -0.66 -3.55 11.12
N ASN A 228 -0.27 -4.52 11.97
CA ASN A 228 0.53 -5.66 11.52
C ASN A 228 -0.17 -6.48 10.42
N PHE A 229 -1.47 -6.76 10.56
CA PHE A 229 -2.22 -7.51 9.56
C PHE A 229 -2.32 -6.77 8.22
N TYR A 230 -2.49 -5.45 8.25
CA TYR A 230 -2.48 -4.63 7.04
C TYR A 230 -1.16 -4.74 6.29
N TYR A 231 -0.02 -4.59 6.97
CA TYR A 231 1.29 -4.67 6.31
C TYR A 231 1.69 -6.08 5.90
N GLN A 232 1.28 -7.12 6.66
CA GLN A 232 1.41 -8.50 6.20
C GLN A 232 0.63 -8.74 4.91
N MET A 233 -0.64 -8.30 4.88
CA MET A 233 -1.50 -8.42 3.70
C MET A 233 -0.87 -7.72 2.50
N VAL A 234 -0.44 -6.47 2.65
CA VAL A 234 0.25 -5.70 1.60
C VAL A 234 1.50 -6.45 1.11
N GLY A 235 2.33 -6.94 2.02
CA GLY A 235 3.55 -7.69 1.70
C GLY A 235 3.26 -8.95 0.88
N TYR A 236 2.27 -9.73 1.28
CA TYR A 236 1.88 -10.95 0.57
C TYR A 236 1.19 -10.69 -0.77
N ILE A 237 0.31 -9.68 -0.85
CA ILE A 237 -0.30 -9.26 -2.12
C ILE A 237 0.78 -8.87 -3.13
N ARG A 238 1.83 -8.15 -2.71
CA ARG A 238 2.96 -7.79 -3.57
C ARG A 238 3.78 -8.99 -4.02
N LYS A 239 3.93 -10.02 -3.18
CA LYS A 239 4.57 -11.29 -3.57
C LYS A 239 3.73 -12.05 -4.60
N PHE A 240 2.41 -12.07 -4.42
CA PHE A 240 1.49 -12.77 -5.32
C PHE A 240 1.33 -12.07 -6.68
N LYS A 241 1.04 -10.76 -6.66
CA LYS A 241 0.75 -9.97 -7.88
C LYS A 241 2.01 -9.43 -8.57
N GLY A 242 3.14 -9.42 -7.87
CA GLY A 242 4.34 -8.70 -8.30
C GLY A 242 4.25 -7.18 -8.07
N LEU A 243 5.32 -6.49 -8.45
CA LEU A 243 5.47 -5.04 -8.39
C LEU A 243 5.96 -4.51 -9.74
N ASN A 244 5.55 -3.29 -10.08
CA ASN A 244 6.14 -2.57 -11.20
C ASN A 244 7.58 -2.16 -10.87
N GLU A 245 8.41 -1.99 -11.90
CA GLU A 245 9.74 -1.39 -11.75
C GLU A 245 9.62 0.03 -11.16
N ILE A 246 10.50 0.36 -10.22
CA ILE A 246 10.54 1.69 -9.59
C ILE A 246 11.12 2.70 -10.59
N GLU A 247 10.41 3.80 -10.81
CA GLU A 247 10.87 4.86 -11.69
C GLU A 247 12.08 5.60 -11.12
N LYS A 248 13.12 5.74 -11.93
CA LYS A 248 14.33 6.51 -11.60
C LYS A 248 14.11 8.01 -11.82
N ALA A 249 14.81 8.82 -11.04
CA ALA A 249 14.81 10.27 -11.15
C ALA A 249 15.16 10.76 -12.56
N LYS A 250 14.44 11.77 -13.07
CA LYS A 250 14.60 12.35 -14.40
C LYS A 250 14.82 13.86 -14.30
N ASN A 251 15.59 14.42 -15.24
CA ASN A 251 15.80 15.86 -15.44
C ASN A 251 16.21 16.64 -14.17
N GLN A 252 17.10 16.03 -13.40
CA GLN A 252 17.62 16.55 -12.14
C GLN A 252 18.44 17.83 -12.37
N LYS A 253 18.14 18.89 -11.61
CA LYS A 253 18.75 20.22 -11.74
C LYS A 253 18.65 21.04 -10.45
N THR A 254 19.47 22.09 -10.35
CA THR A 254 19.36 23.11 -9.30
C THR A 254 18.01 23.81 -9.38
N ILE A 255 17.36 23.99 -8.23
CA ILE A 255 16.08 24.71 -8.13
C ILE A 255 16.29 26.00 -7.36
N ASN A 256 15.79 27.11 -7.92
CA ASN A 256 15.61 28.33 -7.15
C ASN A 256 14.26 28.26 -6.42
N ILE A 257 14.30 28.02 -5.10
CA ILE A 257 13.10 27.93 -4.26
C ILE A 257 12.31 29.25 -4.15
N ASN A 258 12.90 30.39 -4.52
CA ASN A 258 12.20 31.67 -4.64
C ASN A 258 11.66 31.93 -6.07
N GLY A 259 11.87 30.99 -7.00
CA GLY A 259 11.40 31.08 -8.38
C GLY A 259 10.02 30.45 -8.58
N GLY A 260 9.57 30.43 -9.84
CA GLY A 260 8.27 29.88 -10.21
C GLY A 260 8.23 28.35 -10.32
N MET A 261 7.01 27.81 -10.38
CA MET A 261 6.75 26.36 -10.46
C MET A 261 7.20 25.69 -11.76
N SER A 262 7.33 26.44 -12.87
CA SER A 262 7.71 25.88 -14.18
C SER A 262 9.07 25.18 -14.21
N GLN A 263 9.91 25.42 -13.19
CA GLN A 263 11.17 24.70 -12.99
C GLN A 263 10.94 23.19 -12.75
N TRP A 264 9.75 22.79 -12.30
CA TRP A 264 9.41 21.41 -11.92
C TRP A 264 8.66 20.61 -12.99
N ASP A 265 8.29 21.24 -14.11
CA ASP A 265 7.39 20.65 -15.11
C ASP A 265 7.95 19.36 -15.73
N ASP A 266 9.26 19.33 -15.99
CA ASP A 266 10.00 18.21 -16.58
C ASP A 266 10.67 17.29 -15.55
N ILE A 267 10.61 17.61 -14.25
CA ILE A 267 11.21 16.79 -13.17
C ILE A 267 10.26 15.65 -12.83
N GLY A 268 10.83 14.44 -12.74
CA GLY A 268 10.13 13.24 -12.30
C GLY A 268 11.02 12.28 -11.49
N PRO A 269 10.42 11.21 -10.92
CA PRO A 269 8.99 10.92 -10.95
C PRO A 269 8.18 11.88 -10.08
N GLU A 270 6.87 11.90 -10.30
CA GLU A 270 5.92 12.55 -9.42
C GLU A 270 5.42 11.55 -8.36
N PHE A 271 5.57 11.91 -7.09
CA PHE A 271 5.22 11.08 -5.95
C PHE A 271 3.84 11.46 -5.46
N ARG A 272 2.82 10.71 -5.84
CA ARG A 272 1.40 11.03 -5.59
C ARG A 272 0.90 10.45 -4.27
N ASP A 273 0.01 11.18 -3.62
CA ASP A 273 -0.76 10.74 -2.46
C ASP A 273 -2.26 10.67 -2.77
N THR A 274 -3.06 10.20 -1.81
CA THR A 274 -4.51 10.06 -1.97
C THR A 274 -5.23 11.30 -1.48
N ILE A 275 -5.69 12.14 -2.41
CA ILE A 275 -6.44 13.35 -2.06
C ILE A 275 -7.71 13.05 -1.24
N GLY A 276 -8.04 13.94 -0.30
CA GLY A 276 -9.27 13.89 0.50
C GLY A 276 -9.18 13.04 1.77
N ASP A 277 -8.00 12.55 2.13
CA ASP A 277 -7.72 11.80 3.36
C ASP A 277 -7.56 12.67 4.62
N THR A 278 -7.59 14.00 4.47
CA THR A 278 -7.71 14.98 5.58
C THR A 278 -9.11 15.14 6.17
N LYS A 279 -10.09 14.36 5.70
CA LYS A 279 -11.49 14.53 6.08
C LYS A 279 -11.69 14.38 7.60
N PHE A 280 -12.39 15.35 8.19
CA PHE A 280 -12.74 15.29 9.61
C PHE A 280 -13.64 14.10 9.92
N ARG A 281 -13.36 13.43 11.04
CA ARG A 281 -14.09 12.26 11.52
C ARG A 281 -14.93 12.67 12.72
N ASN A 282 -16.19 12.25 12.72
CA ASN A 282 -17.14 12.57 13.77
C ASN A 282 -18.20 11.48 13.88
N GLU A 283 -17.82 10.34 14.41
CA GLU A 283 -18.63 9.12 14.39
C GLU A 283 -19.03 8.69 15.80
N PRO A 284 -20.31 8.38 16.05
CA PRO A 284 -20.72 7.77 17.30
C PRO A 284 -20.32 6.29 17.35
N SER A 285 -20.10 5.76 18.56
CA SER A 285 -20.03 4.32 18.76
C SER A 285 -21.38 3.66 18.47
N TYR A 286 -21.39 2.34 18.33
CA TYR A 286 -22.60 1.55 18.10
C TYR A 286 -23.76 1.89 19.07
N ASP A 287 -23.50 1.89 20.38
CA ASP A 287 -24.51 2.23 21.40
C ASP A 287 -24.64 3.75 21.66
N LEU A 288 -23.99 4.60 20.84
CA LEU A 288 -23.96 6.07 20.95
C LEU A 288 -23.32 6.64 22.24
N ASP A 289 -22.80 5.80 23.14
CA ASP A 289 -22.16 6.20 24.41
C ASP A 289 -20.84 6.96 24.22
N PHE A 290 -20.10 6.65 23.16
CA PHE A 290 -18.84 7.28 22.82
C PHE A 290 -18.94 7.99 21.48
N ARG A 291 -18.14 9.03 21.31
CA ARG A 291 -18.05 9.75 20.05
C ARG A 291 -16.60 9.95 19.69
N TYR A 292 -16.22 9.41 18.54
CA TYR A 292 -14.91 9.62 17.98
C TYR A 292 -14.91 10.92 17.19
N ILE A 293 -14.11 11.90 17.65
CA ILE A 293 -13.94 13.19 16.98
C ILE A 293 -12.46 13.36 16.65
N ASN A 294 -12.17 13.58 15.37
CA ASN A 294 -10.85 13.95 14.89
C ASN A 294 -10.98 15.04 13.82
N ASN A 295 -10.46 16.21 14.14
CA ASN A 295 -10.45 17.42 13.33
C ASN A 295 -9.01 17.88 13.03
N THR A 296 -8.05 16.95 13.02
CA THR A 296 -6.64 17.27 12.84
C THR A 296 -6.22 17.45 11.38
N GLY A 297 -7.03 17.00 10.42
CA GLY A 297 -6.78 17.28 8.99
C GLY A 297 -6.58 18.78 8.73
N ARG A 298 -5.57 19.13 7.93
CA ARG A 298 -5.22 20.53 7.66
C ARG A 298 -4.73 20.76 6.25
N ASN A 299 -3.56 20.25 5.90
CA ASN A 299 -2.97 20.37 4.56
C ASN A 299 -3.03 19.02 3.85
N ASP A 300 -3.96 18.88 2.90
CA ASP A 300 -4.19 17.68 2.10
C ASP A 300 -3.17 17.59 0.96
N PHE A 301 -2.26 16.62 1.02
CA PHE A 301 -1.18 16.43 0.08
C PHE A 301 -1.68 15.79 -1.22
N ASP A 302 -1.23 16.35 -2.34
CA ASP A 302 -1.57 15.85 -3.68
C ASP A 302 -0.38 15.08 -4.27
N TYR A 303 0.76 15.78 -4.41
CA TYR A 303 1.99 15.16 -4.87
C TYR A 303 3.24 15.89 -4.40
N ALA A 304 4.37 15.18 -4.45
CA ALA A 304 5.69 15.71 -4.25
C ALA A 304 6.60 15.47 -5.47
N LYS A 305 7.62 16.32 -5.62
CA LYS A 305 8.73 16.14 -6.57
C LYS A 305 10.06 16.37 -5.87
N VAL A 306 11.08 15.70 -6.37
CA VAL A 306 12.45 15.76 -5.85
C VAL A 306 13.43 16.07 -6.97
N SER A 307 14.32 17.03 -6.71
CA SER A 307 15.48 17.32 -7.54
C SER A 307 16.74 17.34 -6.70
N GLN A 308 17.92 17.19 -7.30
CA GLN A 308 19.18 17.37 -6.60
C GLN A 308 20.25 17.98 -7.50
N ASP A 309 21.20 18.67 -6.89
CA ASP A 309 22.47 19.08 -7.50
C ASP A 309 23.65 18.59 -6.64
N ASN A 310 24.86 19.13 -6.87
CA ASN A 310 26.05 18.71 -6.13
C ASN A 310 26.02 19.08 -4.64
N GLU A 311 25.23 20.08 -4.24
CA GLU A 311 25.27 20.65 -2.89
C GLU A 311 23.96 20.43 -2.12
N ASN A 312 22.83 20.37 -2.82
CA ASN A 312 21.51 20.36 -2.21
C ASN A 312 20.59 19.28 -2.79
N ILE A 313 19.62 18.89 -1.98
CA ILE A 313 18.42 18.19 -2.39
C ILE A 313 17.27 19.18 -2.29
N TYR A 314 16.45 19.25 -3.32
CA TYR A 314 15.29 20.13 -3.42
C TYR A 314 14.03 19.28 -3.37
N PHE A 315 13.13 19.63 -2.47
CA PHE A 315 11.82 19.02 -2.37
C PHE A 315 10.77 20.07 -2.73
N MET A 316 9.75 19.64 -3.44
CA MET A 316 8.51 20.40 -3.60
C MET A 316 7.36 19.49 -3.22
N VAL A 317 6.42 20.01 -2.45
CA VAL A 317 5.15 19.35 -2.15
C VAL A 317 4.01 20.31 -2.50
N LYS A 318 2.97 19.75 -3.12
CA LYS A 318 1.73 20.43 -3.46
C LYS A 318 0.61 19.90 -2.57
N THR A 319 -0.24 20.81 -2.08
CA THR A 319 -1.50 20.48 -1.42
C THR A 319 -2.70 20.72 -2.35
N VAL A 320 -3.87 20.16 -2.03
CA VAL A 320 -5.10 20.35 -2.80
C VAL A 320 -5.57 21.81 -2.77
N ASN A 321 -5.48 22.43 -1.59
CA ASN A 321 -5.82 23.84 -1.34
C ASN A 321 -4.58 24.63 -0.96
N ASP A 322 -4.70 25.96 -0.83
CA ASP A 322 -3.60 26.79 -0.33
C ASP A 322 -3.15 26.32 1.05
N ILE A 323 -1.83 26.31 1.26
CA ILE A 323 -1.23 25.79 2.49
C ILE A 323 -1.68 26.65 3.67
N VAL A 324 -2.32 25.99 4.63
CA VAL A 324 -2.70 26.59 5.91
C VAL A 324 -1.46 26.59 6.81
N HIS A 325 -1.02 27.79 7.18
CA HIS A 325 0.06 27.99 8.12
C HIS A 325 -0.36 27.60 9.54
N ALA A 326 0.57 27.01 10.29
CA ALA A 326 0.38 26.73 11.69
C ALA A 326 1.67 26.87 12.48
N ASP A 327 1.53 27.29 13.73
CA ASP A 327 2.59 27.27 14.71
C ASP A 327 2.63 25.89 15.38
N GLY A 328 3.79 25.24 15.42
CA GLY A 328 3.96 23.97 16.12
C GLY A 328 4.94 23.02 15.45
N PRO A 329 5.40 22.00 16.18
CA PRO A 329 6.46 21.10 15.71
C PRO A 329 6.04 20.11 14.62
N ASN A 330 4.75 20.02 14.33
CA ASN A 330 4.14 19.08 13.39
C ASN A 330 3.54 19.77 12.16
N TRP A 331 4.00 20.97 11.79
CA TRP A 331 3.59 21.62 10.55
C TRP A 331 4.51 21.26 9.39
N MET A 332 3.94 20.68 8.33
CA MET A 332 4.61 20.35 7.07
C MET A 332 6.01 19.75 7.27
N ASN A 333 6.10 18.67 8.04
CA ASN A 333 7.36 17.98 8.32
C ASN A 333 7.78 17.11 7.13
N LEU A 334 9.08 17.06 6.86
CA LEU A 334 9.70 16.16 5.89
C LEU A 334 10.61 15.17 6.62
N PHE A 335 10.30 13.89 6.51
CA PHE A 335 11.08 12.78 7.07
C PHE A 335 11.94 12.16 5.97
N ILE A 336 13.20 11.86 6.28
CA ILE A 336 14.16 11.25 5.35
C ILE A 336 14.76 10.00 5.99
N ASP A 337 14.67 8.89 5.28
CA ASP A 337 15.33 7.61 5.50
C ASP A 337 16.46 7.53 4.46
N LEU A 338 17.67 7.89 4.88
CA LEU A 338 18.79 8.14 3.99
C LEU A 338 19.45 6.83 3.55
N ASP A 339 19.50 5.84 4.44
CA ASP A 339 20.13 4.54 4.17
C ASP A 339 19.15 3.46 3.69
N GLN A 340 17.86 3.81 3.57
CA GLN A 340 16.76 2.93 3.15
C GLN A 340 16.61 1.70 4.06
N SER A 341 16.93 1.86 5.35
CA SER A 341 16.92 0.79 6.34
C SER A 341 15.98 1.11 7.50
N HIS A 342 15.00 0.23 7.72
CA HIS A 342 14.13 0.31 8.90
C HIS A 342 14.89 0.09 10.24
N LYS A 343 16.13 -0.41 10.21
CA LYS A 343 16.92 -0.71 11.42
C LYS A 343 17.58 0.51 12.05
N THR A 344 17.52 1.66 11.39
CA THR A 344 18.27 2.87 11.71
C THR A 344 17.31 4.05 11.79
N GLY A 345 17.58 4.98 12.73
CA GLY A 345 16.68 6.09 12.97
C GLY A 345 15.34 5.68 13.60
N TRP A 346 14.45 6.65 13.80
CA TRP A 346 13.10 6.38 14.32
C TRP A 346 12.24 5.81 13.20
N GLU A 347 11.79 4.55 13.34
CA GLU A 347 10.95 3.88 12.33
C GLU A 347 11.57 3.84 10.92
N GLY A 348 12.91 3.79 10.87
CA GLY A 348 13.68 3.88 9.64
C GLY A 348 14.01 5.30 9.19
N TYR A 349 13.51 6.36 9.83
CA TYR A 349 13.83 7.73 9.43
C TYR A 349 15.07 8.22 10.18
N ASP A 350 16.09 8.61 9.44
CA ASP A 350 17.33 9.18 9.98
C ASP A 350 17.18 10.66 10.33
N TYR A 351 16.37 11.40 9.57
CA TYR A 351 16.19 12.83 9.73
C TYR A 351 14.73 13.27 9.69
N ILE A 352 14.44 14.36 10.40
CA ILE A 352 13.22 15.15 10.28
C ILE A 352 13.58 16.61 10.02
N ILE A 353 12.85 17.22 9.10
CA ILE A 353 13.03 18.61 8.68
C ILE A 353 11.74 19.37 8.98
N ASN A 354 11.90 20.65 9.35
CA ASN A 354 10.80 21.58 9.58
C ASN A 354 9.94 21.32 10.83
N ARG A 355 10.54 20.85 11.93
CA ARG A 355 9.87 20.94 13.24
C ARG A 355 9.88 22.35 13.80
N THR A 356 10.93 23.12 13.55
CA THR A 356 10.97 24.53 13.94
C THR A 356 11.51 25.36 12.79
N GLY A 357 11.00 26.57 12.62
CA GLY A 357 11.42 27.43 11.54
C GLY A 357 10.89 28.85 11.69
N ASN A 358 11.60 29.79 11.07
CA ASN A 358 11.18 31.17 10.89
C ASN A 358 11.90 31.78 9.68
N ASN A 359 11.34 32.86 9.12
CA ASN A 359 12.02 33.69 8.12
C ASN A 359 12.63 32.90 6.93
N GLY A 360 11.90 31.90 6.41
CA GLY A 360 12.34 31.07 5.27
C GLY A 360 13.44 30.05 5.59
N LYS A 361 13.69 29.77 6.87
CA LYS A 361 14.61 28.72 7.33
C LYS A 361 13.93 27.76 8.29
N CYS A 362 14.30 26.50 8.23
CA CYS A 362 13.79 25.46 9.12
C CYS A 362 14.88 24.50 9.59
N THR A 363 14.64 23.81 10.70
CA THR A 363 15.61 22.88 11.28
C THR A 363 15.78 21.62 10.46
N ILE A 364 17.01 21.09 10.46
CA ILE A 364 17.33 19.72 10.09
C ILE A 364 17.76 19.03 11.37
N GLU A 365 17.03 18.00 11.77
CA GLU A 365 17.26 17.24 12.99
C GLU A 365 17.48 15.77 12.67
N ARG A 366 18.49 15.17 13.30
CA ARG A 366 18.80 13.75 13.20
C ARG A 366 18.16 13.00 14.37
N PHE A 367 17.56 11.84 14.11
CA PHE A 367 17.06 10.96 15.15
C PHE A 367 18.21 10.28 15.90
N LYS A 368 18.06 10.10 17.21
CA LYS A 368 19.04 9.44 18.07
C LYS A 368 18.51 8.10 18.56
N ASN A 369 19.40 7.13 18.76
CA ASN A 369 19.10 5.86 19.44
C ASN A 369 17.88 5.10 18.89
N ASN A 370 17.54 5.31 17.62
CA ASN A 370 16.33 4.78 16.99
C ASN A 370 15.03 5.12 17.76
N SER A 371 15.00 6.26 18.47
CA SER A 371 13.87 6.75 19.25
C SER A 371 13.39 8.11 18.74
N TRP A 372 12.26 8.58 19.29
CA TRP A 372 11.73 9.93 19.04
C TRP A 372 12.53 11.01 19.79
N ASP A 373 13.85 10.95 19.67
CA ASP A 373 14.80 11.88 20.26
C ASP A 373 15.67 12.48 19.16
N PHE A 374 16.03 13.75 19.31
CA PHE A 374 16.57 14.54 18.21
C PHE A 374 17.87 15.23 18.56
N GLU A 375 18.63 15.56 17.53
CA GLU A 375 19.76 16.48 17.55
C GLU A 375 19.68 17.41 16.34
N LYS A 376 19.70 18.73 16.55
CA LYS A 376 19.80 19.69 15.45
C LYS A 376 21.18 19.59 14.81
N VAL A 377 21.22 19.20 13.54
CA VAL A 377 22.47 19.01 12.77
C VAL A 377 22.65 20.08 11.68
N GLY A 378 21.62 20.87 11.40
CA GLY A 378 21.71 21.95 10.42
C GLY A 378 20.42 22.74 10.24
N GLU A 379 20.37 23.48 9.14
CA GLU A 379 19.22 24.27 8.71
C GLU A 379 19.00 24.08 7.20
N ALA A 380 17.74 23.99 6.80
CA ALA A 380 17.29 24.07 5.42
C ALA A 380 16.65 25.44 5.16
N ARG A 381 16.53 25.80 3.88
CA ARG A 381 15.73 26.96 3.46
C ARG A 381 14.41 26.48 2.88
N TYR A 382 13.34 27.21 3.10
CA TYR A 382 12.05 26.89 2.50
C TYR A 382 11.27 28.13 2.07
N THR A 383 10.32 27.93 1.16
CA THR A 383 9.33 28.91 0.73
C THR A 383 7.95 28.25 0.68
N VAL A 384 6.91 29.06 0.88
CA VAL A 384 5.51 28.67 0.72
C VAL A 384 4.86 29.68 -0.23
N ASN A 385 4.16 29.19 -1.25
CA ASN A 385 3.43 30.02 -2.22
C ASN A 385 2.13 29.32 -2.62
N GLY A 386 1.01 29.81 -2.09
CA GLY A 386 -0.30 29.19 -2.28
C GLY A 386 -0.28 27.72 -1.85
N GLN A 387 -0.49 26.83 -2.81
CA GLN A 387 -0.56 25.37 -2.61
C GLN A 387 0.81 24.68 -2.54
N TYR A 388 1.92 25.40 -2.71
CA TYR A 388 3.24 24.80 -2.88
C TYR A 388 4.18 25.17 -1.75
N MET A 389 4.90 24.18 -1.22
CA MET A 389 6.05 24.37 -0.36
C MET A 389 7.29 23.82 -1.06
N MET A 390 8.37 24.60 -1.12
CA MET A 390 9.68 24.17 -1.61
C MET A 390 10.71 24.21 -0.49
N VAL A 391 11.56 23.19 -0.41
CA VAL A 391 12.63 23.08 0.59
C VAL A 391 13.95 22.76 -0.09
N SER A 392 14.99 23.53 0.26
CA SER A 392 16.38 23.31 -0.16
C SER A 392 17.17 22.79 1.05
N VAL A 393 17.57 21.52 0.99
CA VAL A 393 18.25 20.79 2.05
C VAL A 393 19.73 20.61 1.68
N PRO A 394 20.70 21.17 2.45
CA PRO A 394 22.12 20.97 2.18
C PRO A 394 22.54 19.51 2.41
N LYS A 395 23.14 18.87 1.40
CA LYS A 395 23.63 17.48 1.48
C LYS A 395 24.59 17.26 2.64
N LYS A 396 25.47 18.24 2.87
CA LYS A 396 26.43 18.22 3.99
C LYS A 396 25.76 18.10 5.36
N ALA A 397 24.58 18.72 5.55
CA ALA A 397 23.84 18.63 6.82
C ALA A 397 23.26 17.24 7.08
N LEU A 398 23.05 16.45 6.01
CA LEU A 398 22.63 15.05 6.07
C LEU A 398 23.81 14.07 6.07
N GLY A 399 25.05 14.56 6.14
CA GLY A 399 26.25 13.73 6.07
C GLY A 399 26.53 13.13 4.68
N ILE A 400 25.91 13.65 3.62
CA ILE A 400 26.05 13.13 2.26
C ILE A 400 27.28 13.77 1.59
N SER A 401 28.24 12.95 1.20
CA SER A 401 29.38 13.35 0.37
C SER A 401 29.17 13.10 -1.12
N ASP A 402 28.22 12.23 -1.47
CA ASP A 402 28.00 11.78 -2.83
C ASP A 402 27.30 12.83 -3.70
N LYS A 403 27.68 12.88 -4.97
CA LYS A 403 27.07 13.79 -5.95
C LYS A 403 25.60 13.50 -6.21
N ALA A 404 25.19 12.24 -6.11
CA ALA A 404 23.80 11.82 -6.27
C ALA A 404 23.50 10.72 -5.23
N VAL A 405 22.33 10.78 -4.62
CA VAL A 405 21.93 9.89 -3.53
C VAL A 405 20.49 9.44 -3.68
N SER A 406 20.24 8.15 -3.46
CA SER A 406 18.92 7.55 -3.35
C SER A 406 18.52 7.48 -1.88
N PHE A 407 17.24 7.62 -1.59
CA PHE A 407 16.71 7.63 -0.23
C PHE A 407 15.20 7.40 -0.26
N ASP A 408 14.62 7.12 0.90
CA ASP A 408 13.18 7.11 1.10
C ASP A 408 12.76 8.37 1.87
N PHE A 409 11.56 8.87 1.62
CA PHE A 409 11.05 10.07 2.30
C PHE A 409 9.54 10.04 2.51
N LYS A 410 9.06 10.91 3.40
CA LYS A 410 7.64 11.11 3.72
C LYS A 410 7.40 12.57 4.08
N TRP A 411 6.27 13.12 3.64
CA TRP A 411 5.71 14.35 4.18
C TRP A 411 4.65 14.03 5.23
N ALA A 412 4.52 14.85 6.26
CA ALA A 412 3.39 14.78 7.18
C ALA A 412 3.02 16.16 7.70
N ASP A 413 1.72 16.40 7.87
CA ASP A 413 1.17 17.63 8.39
C ASP A 413 0.17 17.32 9.49
N ASN A 414 0.38 17.91 10.67
CA ASN A 414 -0.42 17.70 11.88
C ASN A 414 -0.52 16.25 12.37
N SER A 415 0.46 15.41 12.06
CA SER A 415 0.51 14.02 12.52
C SER A 415 1.20 13.87 13.88
N THR A 416 2.38 13.23 13.95
CA THR A 416 2.96 12.81 15.23
C THR A 416 3.80 13.89 15.92
N THR A 417 3.59 14.06 17.22
CA THR A 417 4.48 14.84 18.11
C THR A 417 5.07 13.99 19.24
N SER A 418 4.54 12.78 19.46
CA SER A 418 4.96 11.86 20.52
C SER A 418 5.87 10.73 20.01
N GLY A 419 6.00 10.56 18.70
CA GLY A 419 6.74 9.45 18.10
C GLY A 419 5.95 8.16 17.97
N ASP A 420 4.64 8.20 18.22
CA ASP A 420 3.75 7.10 17.86
C ASP A 420 3.52 7.12 16.35
N VAL A 421 4.15 6.17 15.66
CA VAL A 421 4.14 6.05 14.20
C VAL A 421 2.74 5.78 13.63
N MET A 422 1.84 5.18 14.42
CA MET A 422 0.46 4.91 14.01
C MET A 422 -0.33 6.20 13.79
N GLN A 423 0.14 7.33 14.35
CA GLN A 423 -0.49 8.63 14.14
C GLN A 423 -0.40 9.12 12.69
N PHE A 424 0.48 8.55 11.84
CA PHE A 424 0.43 8.80 10.40
C PHE A 424 -0.84 8.27 9.71
N MET A 425 -1.57 7.33 10.33
CA MET A 425 -2.83 6.80 9.77
C MET A 425 -4.05 7.62 10.20
N ASP A 426 -3.98 8.26 11.37
CA ASP A 426 -5.14 8.84 12.02
C ASP A 426 -5.08 10.37 12.11
N LEU A 427 -3.90 10.96 12.32
CA LEU A 427 -3.76 12.39 12.58
C LEU A 427 -3.27 13.16 11.36
N GLY A 428 -3.96 14.24 11.05
CA GLY A 428 -3.57 15.18 10.01
C GLY A 428 -3.56 14.54 8.63
N ASP A 429 -2.43 14.65 7.96
CA ASP A 429 -2.13 13.99 6.69
C ASP A 429 -0.68 13.48 6.65
N ALA A 430 -0.43 12.39 5.94
CA ALA A 430 0.90 11.87 5.70
C ALA A 430 1.04 11.33 4.27
N ALA A 431 1.96 11.89 3.49
CA ALA A 431 2.22 11.49 2.10
C ALA A 431 3.52 10.69 1.96
N PRO A 432 3.48 9.44 1.46
CA PRO A 432 2.29 8.67 1.13
C PRO A 432 1.59 8.18 2.39
N ASN A 433 0.30 7.86 2.31
CA ASN A 433 -0.52 7.40 3.44
C ASN A 433 0.16 6.41 4.40
N ASP A 434 -0.27 6.46 5.67
CA ASP A 434 0.14 5.53 6.73
C ASP A 434 1.68 5.49 6.93
N ARG A 435 2.28 4.30 7.06
CA ARG A 435 3.73 4.09 7.23
C ARG A 435 4.44 3.79 5.92
N PHE A 436 3.77 3.97 4.78
CA PHE A 436 4.46 3.91 3.50
C PHE A 436 5.48 5.05 3.39
N LYS A 437 6.48 4.84 2.53
CA LYS A 437 7.49 5.83 2.19
C LYS A 437 7.53 5.98 0.67
N PHE A 438 7.78 7.19 0.19
CA PHE A 438 8.18 7.39 -1.18
C PHE A 438 9.62 6.95 -1.35
N ARG A 439 9.90 6.19 -2.43
CA ARG A 439 11.24 5.75 -2.77
C ARG A 439 11.81 6.58 -3.90
N TYR A 440 12.82 7.37 -3.60
CA TYR A 440 13.53 8.17 -4.59
C TYR A 440 14.82 7.47 -5.02
N ILE A 441 14.88 7.09 -6.30
CA ILE A 441 16.06 6.47 -6.91
C ILE A 441 16.79 7.50 -7.77
N ALA A 442 17.96 7.93 -7.32
CA ALA A 442 18.79 8.83 -8.09
C ALA A 442 19.21 8.22 -9.43
N SER A 443 19.24 9.05 -10.45
CA SER A 443 19.84 8.70 -11.73
C SER A 443 21.26 9.24 -11.78
N THR A 444 22.24 8.36 -11.99
CA THR A 444 23.66 8.73 -12.20
C THR A 444 23.89 9.43 -13.56
N SER A 445 22.87 9.48 -14.42
CA SER A 445 22.95 9.93 -15.82
C SER A 445 23.34 11.40 -16.04
N ILE A 446 23.41 12.23 -15.00
CA ILE A 446 23.99 13.58 -15.11
C ILE A 446 25.44 13.49 -15.64
N PHE A 447 26.17 12.41 -15.32
CA PHE A 447 27.56 12.21 -15.73
C PHE A 447 27.74 11.25 -16.92
N ASP A 448 26.84 10.29 -17.14
CA ASP A 448 26.95 9.36 -18.27
C ASP A 448 26.81 10.08 -19.61
N ASN A 449 25.95 11.09 -19.70
CA ASN A 449 25.79 11.88 -20.93
C ASN A 449 27.04 12.73 -21.23
N LEU A 450 27.70 13.28 -20.21
CA LEU A 450 28.90 14.09 -20.41
C LEU A 450 30.11 13.22 -20.81
N ILE A 451 30.29 12.06 -20.16
CA ILE A 451 31.36 11.11 -20.47
C ILE A 451 31.15 10.51 -21.86
N ASN A 452 29.93 10.10 -22.22
CA ASN A 452 29.64 9.60 -23.56
C ASN A 452 29.88 10.67 -24.63
N THR A 453 29.50 11.93 -24.36
CA THR A 453 29.77 13.04 -25.29
C THR A 453 31.26 13.29 -25.47
N ILE A 454 32.05 13.27 -24.38
CA ILE A 454 33.51 13.44 -24.44
C ILE A 454 34.17 12.26 -25.18
N LEU A 455 33.72 11.02 -24.96
CA LEU A 455 34.23 9.84 -25.65
C LEU A 455 33.92 9.86 -27.14
N ILE A 456 32.71 10.32 -27.53
CA ILE A 456 32.32 10.48 -28.92
C ILE A 456 33.18 11.56 -29.61
N ILE A 457 33.37 12.72 -28.95
CA ILE A 457 34.22 13.79 -29.48
C ILE A 457 35.68 13.33 -29.58
N GLY A 458 36.21 12.67 -28.55
CA GLY A 458 37.57 12.12 -28.55
C GLY A 458 37.77 11.08 -29.65
N GLY A 459 36.81 10.17 -29.85
CA GLY A 459 36.82 9.18 -30.93
C GLY A 459 36.81 9.82 -32.32
N ALA A 460 35.98 10.86 -32.53
CA ALA A 460 35.91 11.59 -33.80
C ALA A 460 37.23 12.32 -34.13
N VAL A 461 37.88 12.92 -33.13
CA VAL A 461 39.19 13.58 -33.30
C VAL A 461 40.28 12.57 -33.68
N VAL A 462 40.32 11.42 -33.01
CA VAL A 462 41.28 10.35 -33.34
C VAL A 462 41.06 9.84 -34.77
N LEU A 463 39.81 9.63 -35.17
CA LEU A 463 39.48 9.18 -36.52
C LEU A 463 39.95 10.19 -37.59
N LEU A 464 39.73 11.48 -37.36
CA LEU A 464 40.18 12.56 -38.25
C LEU A 464 41.72 12.59 -38.38
N VAL A 465 42.45 12.40 -37.28
CA VAL A 465 43.92 12.33 -37.31
C VAL A 465 44.39 11.11 -38.10
N VAL A 466 43.80 9.93 -37.86
CA VAL A 466 44.16 8.69 -38.59
C VAL A 466 43.89 8.83 -40.09
N VAL A 467 42.73 9.35 -40.48
CA VAL A 467 42.40 9.59 -41.89
C VAL A 467 43.38 10.58 -42.52
N SER A 468 43.73 11.66 -41.81
CA SER A 468 44.70 12.66 -42.28
C SER A 468 46.09 12.05 -42.51
N VAL A 469 46.55 11.18 -41.61
CA VAL A 469 47.81 10.45 -41.75
C VAL A 469 47.76 9.47 -42.93
N ILE A 470 46.66 8.73 -43.09
CA ILE A 470 46.49 7.79 -44.22
C ILE A 470 46.51 8.55 -45.55
N VAL A 471 45.77 9.66 -45.66
CA VAL A 471 45.75 10.51 -46.84
C VAL A 471 47.16 11.07 -47.13
N PHE A 472 47.87 11.55 -46.11
CA PHE A 472 49.25 12.02 -46.27
C PHE A 472 50.19 10.92 -46.77
N VAL A 473 50.10 9.70 -46.22
CA VAL A 473 50.89 8.54 -46.66
C VAL A 473 50.57 8.15 -48.11
N LEU A 474 49.28 8.14 -48.49
CA LEU A 474 48.85 7.84 -49.85
C LEU A 474 49.31 8.90 -50.86
N LEU A 475 49.24 10.18 -50.50
CA LEU A 475 49.76 11.29 -51.32
C LEU A 475 51.28 11.20 -51.47
N ARG A 476 52.01 10.86 -50.40
CA ARG A 476 53.47 10.68 -50.43
C ARG A 476 53.87 9.47 -51.29
N ARG A 477 53.11 8.37 -51.24
CA ARG A 477 53.31 7.19 -52.11
C ARG A 477 53.02 7.50 -53.58
N ARG A 478 51.98 8.29 -53.89
CA ARG A 478 51.71 8.77 -55.26
C ARG A 478 52.85 9.65 -55.79
N LYS A 479 53.35 10.59 -54.98
CA LYS A 479 54.48 11.47 -55.36
C LYS A 479 55.79 10.70 -55.58
N LYS A 480 56.04 9.63 -54.81
CA LYS A 480 57.19 8.73 -55.05
C LYS A 480 57.07 7.93 -56.35
N ARG A 481 55.85 7.46 -56.69
CA ARG A 481 55.61 6.74 -57.96
C ARG A 481 55.72 7.66 -59.18
N SER A 482 55.33 8.93 -59.08
CA SER A 482 55.49 9.88 -60.20
C SER A 482 56.94 10.31 -60.45
N MET A 483 57.84 10.19 -59.46
CA MET A 483 59.27 10.47 -59.61
C MET A 483 60.10 9.26 -60.11
N GLN A 484 59.49 8.10 -60.33
CA GLN A 484 60.15 6.92 -60.93
C GLN A 484 59.87 6.78 -62.44
N PHE A 485 59.08 7.70 -63.02
CA PHE A 485 58.73 7.73 -64.45
C PHE A 485 59.18 9.02 -65.16
N MET A 486 60.10 9.75 -64.55
CA MET A 486 60.92 10.81 -65.16
C MET A 486 62.37 10.39 -65.02
#